data_AF-A0A2V8DHG6-F1
#
_entry.id   AF-A0A2V8DHG6-F1
#
_cell.length_a   1.000
_cell.length_b   1.000
_cell.length_c   1.000
_cell.angle_alpha   90.00
_cell.angle_beta   90.00
_cell.angle_gamma   90.00
#
_symmetry.space_group_name_H-M   'P 1'
#
loop_
_entity.id
_entity.type
_entity.pdbx_description
1 polymer ?
#
loop_
_entity_poly.entity_id
_entity_poly.type
_entity_poly.pdbx_seq_one_letter_code
_entity_poly.pdbx_strand_id
1 'polypeptide(L)'
;LVLPAGYAFNHDGTCLYFASVSVFLAQAVGIDLSLGQQLGLLAVMLFTSKGGAGVAGSAIVVLASTLASTGTIPVASIGLILGVHRLLSSAFVPVNVLGNALATIVIARMERAVDMPTLESELRREAAAVSAHHP
;
A
#
# COMPACT_ATOMS: atom_id res chain seq x y z
N LEU A 1 -13.60 -13.74 5.16
CA LEU A 1 -13.14 -13.39 3.78
C LEU A 1 -12.49 -12.02 3.70
N VAL A 2 -12.98 -11.01 4.44
CA VAL A 2 -12.50 -9.62 4.34
C VAL A 2 -11.01 -9.48 4.66
N LEU A 3 -10.51 -10.11 5.73
CA LEU A 3 -9.09 -10.00 6.10
C LEU A 3 -8.14 -10.70 5.10
N PRO A 4 -8.35 -11.98 4.71
CA PRO A 4 -7.48 -12.64 3.72
C PRO A 4 -7.56 -12.00 2.33
N ALA A 5 -8.76 -11.60 1.88
CA ALA A 5 -8.92 -10.90 0.61
C ALA A 5 -8.31 -9.49 0.67
N GLY A 6 -8.46 -8.78 1.79
CA GLY A 6 -7.87 -7.46 2.01
C GLY A 6 -6.35 -7.48 1.94
N TYR A 7 -5.68 -8.51 2.46
CA TYR A 7 -4.22 -8.61 2.33
C TYR A 7 -3.75 -8.76 0.88
N ALA A 8 -4.54 -9.41 0.03
CA ALA A 8 -4.23 -9.50 -1.39
C ALA A 8 -4.61 -8.22 -2.16
N PHE A 9 -5.78 -7.67 -1.88
CA PHE A 9 -6.39 -6.64 -2.71
C PHE A 9 -6.30 -5.21 -2.16
N ASN A 10 -5.83 -4.97 -0.93
CA ASN A 10 -5.67 -3.64 -0.34
C ASN A 10 -4.18 -3.30 -0.13
N HIS A 11 -3.46 -3.23 -1.25
CA HIS A 11 -2.09 -2.74 -1.31
C HIS A 11 -2.03 -1.24 -1.66
N ASP A 12 -3.03 -0.47 -1.26
CA ASP A 12 -3.22 0.91 -1.74
C ASP A 12 -2.14 1.87 -1.22
N GLY A 13 -1.67 1.69 0.02
CA GLY A 13 -0.52 2.44 0.55
C GLY A 13 0.77 2.16 -0.23
N THR A 14 0.95 0.92 -0.69
CA THR A 14 2.07 0.54 -1.56
C THR A 14 1.93 1.16 -2.97
N CYS A 15 0.71 1.26 -3.50
CA CYS A 15 0.44 1.92 -4.77
C CYS A 15 0.77 3.40 -4.72
N LEU A 16 0.31 4.08 -3.66
CA LEU A 16 0.53 5.50 -3.47
C LEU A 16 2.02 5.81 -3.33
N TYR A 17 2.77 4.93 -2.65
CA TYR A 17 4.21 4.97 -2.62
C TYR A 17 4.83 4.88 -4.03
N PHE A 18 4.42 3.91 -4.86
CA PHE A 18 4.96 3.79 -6.23
C PHE A 18 4.61 4.98 -7.12
N ALA A 19 3.41 5.53 -6.99
CA ALA A 19 3.00 6.72 -7.73
C ALA A 19 3.90 7.92 -7.36
N SER A 20 4.09 8.14 -6.06
CA SER A 20 4.95 9.20 -5.53
C SER A 20 6.41 9.02 -5.96
N VAL A 21 6.93 7.79 -5.86
CA VAL A 21 8.27 7.42 -6.33
C VAL A 21 8.43 7.70 -7.82
N SER A 22 7.43 7.39 -8.64
CA SER A 22 7.57 7.56 -10.08
C SER A 22 7.59 9.02 -10.50
N VAL A 23 6.79 9.87 -9.83
CA VAL A 23 6.89 11.33 -10.02
C VAL A 23 8.27 11.83 -9.58
N PHE A 24 8.78 11.37 -8.43
CA PHE A 24 10.12 11.70 -7.96
C PHE A 24 11.21 11.25 -8.96
N LEU A 25 11.12 10.03 -9.48
CA LEU A 25 12.08 9.50 -10.45
C LEU A 25 12.07 10.30 -11.75
N ALA A 26 10.88 10.68 -12.24
CA ALA A 26 10.76 11.54 -13.41
C ALA A 26 11.46 12.88 -13.21
N GLN A 27 11.19 13.55 -12.08
CA GLN A 27 11.83 14.83 -11.74
C GLN A 27 13.35 14.70 -11.58
N ALA A 28 13.81 13.62 -10.95
CA ALA A 28 15.24 13.37 -10.72
C ALA A 28 16.03 13.16 -12.02
N VAL A 29 15.38 12.72 -13.10
CA VAL A 29 16.00 12.57 -14.44
C VAL A 29 15.63 13.71 -15.41
N GLY A 30 14.99 14.77 -14.92
CA GLY A 30 14.64 15.95 -15.72
C GLY A 30 13.44 15.77 -16.65
N ILE A 31 12.54 14.83 -16.35
CA ILE A 31 11.32 14.57 -17.12
C ILE A 31 10.13 15.20 -16.39
N ASP A 32 9.51 16.20 -17.02
CA ASP A 32 8.25 16.77 -16.55
C ASP A 32 7.06 15.92 -16.99
N LEU A 33 6.32 15.42 -16.01
CA LEU A 33 5.07 14.71 -16.25
C LEU A 33 3.91 15.69 -16.16
N SER A 34 3.14 15.80 -17.24
CA SER A 34 1.85 16.48 -17.21
C SER A 34 0.89 15.80 -16.22
N LEU A 35 -0.10 16.53 -15.72
CA LEU A 35 -1.15 15.98 -14.84
C LEU A 35 -1.83 14.74 -15.45
N GLY A 36 -2.08 14.73 -16.76
CA GLY A 36 -2.65 13.57 -17.45
C GLY A 36 -1.74 12.34 -17.40
N GLN A 37 -0.42 12.52 -17.57
CA GLN A 37 0.55 11.42 -17.43
C GLN A 37 0.66 10.93 -15.99
N GLN A 38 0.62 11.83 -15.00
CA GLN A 38 0.63 11.45 -13.59
C GLN A 38 -0.61 10.62 -13.22
N LEU A 39 -1.80 11.05 -13.66
CA LEU A 39 -3.05 10.32 -13.44
C LEU A 39 -3.09 8.99 -14.20
N GLY A 40 -2.60 8.96 -15.45
CA GLY A 40 -2.50 7.72 -16.22
C GLY A 40 -1.55 6.71 -15.58
N LEU A 41 -0.39 7.17 -15.11
CA LEU A 41 0.56 6.34 -14.39
C LEU A 41 -0.03 5.80 -13.08
N LEU A 42 -0.72 6.65 -12.32
CA LEU A 42 -1.44 6.23 -11.11
C LEU A 42 -2.50 5.17 -11.43
N ALA A 43 -3.27 5.34 -12.53
CA ALA A 43 -4.27 4.35 -12.93
C ALA A 43 -3.65 3.00 -13.29
N VAL A 44 -2.53 2.99 -14.04
CA VAL A 44 -1.79 1.75 -14.34
C VAL A 44 -1.29 1.11 -13.05
N MET A 45 -0.72 1.88 -12.13
CA MET A 45 -0.24 1.37 -10.85
C MET A 45 -1.34 0.80 -9.96
N LEU A 46 -2.51 1.45 -9.92
CA LEU A 46 -3.67 0.94 -9.20
C LEU A 46 -4.18 -0.38 -9.79
N PHE A 47 -4.07 -0.55 -11.10
CA PHE A 47 -4.46 -1.78 -11.78
C PHE A 47 -3.44 -2.91 -11.57
N THR A 48 -2.14 -2.62 -11.77
CA THR A 48 -1.07 -3.61 -11.70
C THR A 48 -0.77 -4.07 -10.27
N SER A 49 -1.02 -3.23 -9.26
CA SER A 49 -0.78 -3.57 -7.86
C SER A 49 -1.63 -4.74 -7.35
N LYS A 50 -2.84 -4.91 -7.86
CA LYS A 50 -3.74 -6.01 -7.48
C LYS A 50 -3.26 -7.36 -8.03
N GLY A 51 -2.38 -7.35 -9.04
CA GLY A 51 -1.81 -8.55 -9.67
C GLY A 51 -0.55 -9.10 -8.96
N GLY A 52 0.07 -8.34 -8.06
CA GLY A 52 1.28 -8.75 -7.32
C GLY A 52 1.03 -9.36 -5.93
N ALA A 53 -0.24 -9.50 -5.56
CA ALA A 53 -0.70 -9.99 -4.28
C ALA A 53 -0.17 -11.41 -3.98
N GLY A 54 0.80 -11.51 -3.06
CA GLY A 54 1.30 -12.79 -2.55
C GLY A 54 2.74 -13.16 -2.91
N VAL A 55 3.44 -12.36 -3.72
CA VAL A 55 4.86 -12.60 -4.04
C VAL A 55 5.76 -11.66 -3.23
N ALA A 56 6.52 -12.21 -2.28
CA ALA A 56 7.49 -11.43 -1.51
C ALA A 56 8.53 -10.76 -2.44
N GLY A 57 8.78 -9.46 -2.26
CA GLY A 57 9.73 -8.71 -3.07
C GLY A 57 9.21 -8.25 -4.45
N SER A 58 7.93 -8.46 -4.77
CA SER A 58 7.34 -8.05 -6.05
C SER A 58 7.30 -6.53 -6.26
N ALA A 59 7.41 -5.74 -5.20
CA ALA A 59 7.30 -4.28 -5.21
C ALA A 59 8.18 -3.59 -6.28
N ILE A 60 9.48 -3.88 -6.31
CA ILE A 60 10.41 -3.31 -7.29
C ILE A 60 10.10 -3.82 -8.70
N VAL A 61 9.72 -5.09 -8.83
CA VAL A 61 9.40 -5.71 -10.12
C VAL A 61 8.15 -5.08 -10.73
N VAL A 62 7.13 -4.81 -9.92
CA VAL A 62 5.89 -4.12 -10.32
C VAL A 62 6.19 -2.68 -10.74
N LEU A 63 7.02 -1.97 -9.97
CA LEU A 63 7.48 -0.63 -10.34
C LEU A 63 8.23 -0.65 -11.68
N ALA A 64 9.24 -1.51 -11.82
CA ALA A 64 10.03 -1.65 -13.05
C ALA A 64 9.17 -2.00 -14.26
N SER A 65 8.23 -2.93 -14.10
CA SER A 65 7.30 -3.34 -15.16
C SER A 65 6.36 -2.19 -15.56
N THR A 66 5.91 -1.40 -14.59
CA THR A 66 5.03 -0.25 -14.84
C THR A 66 5.77 0.87 -15.58
N LEU A 67 7.00 1.20 -15.15
CA LEU A 67 7.84 2.17 -15.86
C LEU A 67 8.18 1.69 -17.28
N ALA A 68 8.49 0.40 -17.45
CA ALA A 68 8.72 -0.19 -18.76
C ALA A 68 7.48 -0.12 -19.67
N SER A 69 6.28 -0.34 -19.12
CA SER A 69 5.01 -0.32 -19.87
C SER A 69 4.63 1.07 -20.38
N THR A 70 4.98 2.11 -19.62
CA THR A 70 4.67 3.51 -19.96
C THR A 70 5.76 4.16 -20.81
N GLY A 71 6.99 3.62 -20.79
CA GLY A 71 8.13 4.08 -21.58
C GLY A 71 8.60 5.51 -21.30
N THR A 72 7.98 6.20 -20.34
CA THR A 72 8.20 7.63 -20.09
C THR A 72 9.36 7.86 -19.14
N ILE A 73 9.52 7.00 -18.13
CA ILE A 73 10.58 7.11 -17.12
C ILE A 73 11.58 5.97 -17.34
N PRO A 74 12.88 6.23 -17.47
CA PRO A 74 13.89 5.18 -17.64
C PRO A 74 13.87 4.20 -16.45
N VAL A 75 13.79 2.90 -16.71
CA VAL A 75 13.79 1.86 -15.65
C VAL A 75 15.06 1.93 -14.79
N ALA A 76 16.19 2.33 -15.38
CA ALA A 76 17.46 2.53 -14.68
C ALA A 76 17.39 3.56 -13.55
N SER A 77 16.43 4.50 -13.59
CA SER A 77 16.23 5.51 -12.54
C SER A 77 15.85 4.91 -11.19
N ILE A 78 15.31 3.67 -11.15
CA ILE A 78 15.04 2.94 -9.90
C ILE A 78 16.31 2.79 -9.04
N GLY A 79 17.50 2.82 -9.67
CA GLY A 79 18.80 2.94 -9.00
C GLY A 79 18.86 4.03 -7.91
N LEU A 80 18.19 5.15 -8.13
CA LEU A 80 18.20 6.32 -7.24
C LEU A 80 17.50 6.06 -5.90
N ILE A 81 16.55 5.13 -5.85
CA ILE A 81 15.77 4.83 -4.64
C ILE A 81 16.12 3.50 -4.00
N LEU A 82 16.94 2.67 -4.64
CA LEU A 82 17.22 1.30 -4.21
C LEU A 82 17.70 1.21 -2.74
N GLY A 83 18.51 2.18 -2.30
CA GLY A 83 19.02 2.24 -0.93
C GLY A 83 17.94 2.53 0.13
N VAL A 84 16.92 3.32 -0.21
CA VAL A 84 15.84 3.72 0.71
C VAL A 84 14.55 2.94 0.50
N HIS A 85 14.42 2.24 -0.63
CA HIS A 85 13.21 1.56 -1.05
C HIS A 85 12.70 0.60 0.03
N ARG A 86 13.58 -0.20 0.62
CA ARG A 86 13.19 -1.19 1.62
C ARG A 86 12.60 -0.55 2.88
N LEU A 87 13.13 0.60 3.31
CA LEU A 87 12.59 1.34 4.46
C LEU A 87 11.26 2.00 4.11
N LEU A 88 11.21 2.72 2.99
CA LEU A 88 10.02 3.43 2.54
C LEU A 88 8.87 2.46 2.23
N SER A 89 9.12 1.39 1.49
CA SER A 89 8.11 0.38 1.17
C SER A 89 7.58 -0.31 2.44
N SER A 90 8.43 -0.52 3.45
CA SER A 90 7.99 -1.13 4.73
C SER A 90 7.18 -0.16 5.58
N ALA A 91 7.44 1.16 5.49
CA ALA A 91 6.69 2.18 6.23
C ALA A 91 5.20 2.23 5.87
N PHE A 92 4.82 1.79 4.66
CA PHE A 92 3.42 1.72 4.24
C PHE A 92 2.73 0.39 4.56
N VAL A 93 3.47 -0.64 4.99
CA VAL A 93 2.88 -1.92 5.39
C VAL A 93 1.92 -1.77 6.57
N PRO A 94 2.26 -1.03 7.66
CA PRO A 94 1.32 -0.75 8.75
C PRO A 94 0.03 -0.07 8.28
N VAL A 95 0.13 0.85 7.31
CA VAL A 95 -1.04 1.55 6.76
C VAL A 95 -1.99 0.57 6.07
N ASN A 96 -1.47 -0.36 5.26
CA ASN A 96 -2.26 -1.40 4.61
C ASN A 96 -2.92 -2.34 5.64
N VAL A 97 -2.16 -2.74 6.67
CA VAL A 97 -2.65 -3.62 7.75
C VAL A 97 -3.78 -2.95 8.52
N LEU A 98 -3.60 -1.69 8.93
CA LEU A 98 -4.61 -0.91 9.65
C LEU A 98 -5.86 -0.71 8.80
N GLY A 99 -5.71 -0.36 7.51
CA GLY A 99 -6.83 -0.21 6.59
C GLY A 99 -7.65 -1.50 6.46
N ASN A 100 -6.99 -2.65 6.35
CA ASN A 100 -7.65 -3.95 6.30
C ASN A 100 -8.35 -4.34 7.60
N ALA A 101 -7.74 -4.05 8.75
CA ALA A 101 -8.36 -4.29 10.06
C ALA A 101 -9.62 -3.45 10.23
N LEU A 102 -9.55 -2.16 9.91
CA LEU A 102 -10.71 -1.24 9.96
C LEU A 102 -11.81 -1.68 8.99
N ALA A 103 -11.46 -2.01 7.74
CA ALA A 103 -12.42 -2.49 6.75
C ALA A 103 -13.14 -3.76 7.22
N THR A 104 -12.42 -4.68 7.87
CA THR A 104 -13.00 -5.91 8.44
C THR A 104 -14.05 -5.59 9.50
N ILE A 105 -13.76 -4.67 10.41
CA ILE A 105 -14.72 -4.25 11.46
C ILE A 105 -15.93 -3.54 10.84
N VAL A 106 -15.71 -2.63 9.89
CA VAL A 106 -16.80 -1.87 9.24
C VAL A 106 -17.73 -2.82 8.47
N ILE A 107 -17.19 -3.72 7.65
CA ILE A 107 -18.01 -4.68 6.90
C ILE A 107 -18.74 -5.63 7.85
N ALA A 108 -18.08 -6.15 8.89
CA ALA A 108 -18.74 -7.01 9.87
C ALA A 108 -19.90 -6.32 10.58
N ARG A 109 -19.76 -5.01 10.88
CA ARG A 109 -20.85 -4.21 11.46
C ARG A 109 -21.99 -3.98 10.47
N MET A 110 -21.70 -3.66 9.22
CA MET A 110 -22.70 -3.46 8.16
C MET A 110 -23.54 -4.72 7.92
N GLU A 111 -22.87 -5.88 7.87
CA GLU A 111 -23.50 -7.19 7.69
C GLU A 111 -24.16 -7.74 8.98
N ARG A 112 -24.09 -7.00 10.10
CA ARG A 112 -24.52 -7.46 11.44
C ARG A 112 -23.90 -8.81 11.83
N ALA A 113 -22.69 -9.07 11.34
CA ALA A 113 -21.93 -10.29 11.57
C ALA A 113 -21.01 -10.22 12.81
N VAL A 114 -21.12 -9.14 13.60
CA VAL A 114 -20.32 -8.92 14.80
C VAL A 114 -21.19 -8.48 15.98
N ASP A 115 -20.95 -9.08 17.14
CA ASP A 115 -21.53 -8.64 18.41
C ASP A 115 -20.74 -7.43 18.94
N MET A 116 -21.34 -6.25 18.84
CA MET A 116 -20.70 -4.98 19.21
C MET A 116 -20.33 -4.91 20.69
N PRO A 117 -21.22 -5.29 21.65
CA PRO A 117 -20.85 -5.44 23.06
C PRO A 117 -19.58 -6.26 23.30
N THR A 118 -19.48 -7.44 22.69
CA THR A 118 -18.29 -8.31 22.84
C THR A 118 -17.06 -7.66 22.22
N LEU A 119 -17.17 -7.13 21.01
CA LEU A 119 -16.07 -6.44 20.33
C LEU A 119 -15.52 -5.28 21.17
N GLU A 120 -16.39 -4.44 21.72
CA GLU A 120 -15.99 -3.31 22.57
C GLU A 120 -15.30 -3.77 23.86
N SER A 121 -15.77 -4.87 24.47
CA SER A 121 -15.14 -5.43 25.67
C SER A 121 -13.73 -5.95 25.40
N GLU A 122 -13.50 -6.66 24.29
CA GLU A 122 -12.19 -7.21 23.96
C GLU A 122 -11.20 -6.10 23.56
N LEU A 123 -11.64 -5.10 22.76
CA LEU A 123 -10.80 -3.96 22.41
C LEU A 123 -10.37 -3.15 23.65
N ARG A 124 -11.27 -2.95 24.62
CA ARG A 124 -10.94 -2.28 25.89
C ARG A 124 -9.96 -3.08 26.72
N ARG A 125 -10.10 -4.42 26.73
CA ARG A 125 -9.19 -5.32 27.44
C ARG A 125 -7.78 -5.28 26.85
N GLU A 126 -7.65 -5.30 25.52
CA GLU A 126 -6.36 -5.13 24.84
C GLU A 126 -5.74 -3.75 25.11
N ALA A 127 -6.52 -2.68 25.03
CA ALA A 127 -6.02 -1.33 25.32
C ALA A 127 -5.46 -1.21 26.75
N ALA A 128 -6.13 -1.83 27.72
CA ALA A 128 -5.65 -1.89 29.10
C ALA A 128 -4.36 -2.72 29.25
N ALA A 129 -4.25 -3.84 28.53
CA ALA A 129 -3.06 -4.68 28.53
C ALA A 129 -1.83 -3.98 27.91
N VAL A 130 -2.03 -3.26 26.79
CA VAL A 130 -0.98 -2.46 26.14
C VAL A 130 -0.50 -1.33 27.07
N SER A 131 -1.43 -0.65 27.74
CA SER A 131 -1.08 0.43 28.68
C SER A 131 -0.33 -0.08 29.93
N ALA A 132 -0.47 -1.36 30.29
CA ALA A 132 0.25 -1.99 31.39
C ALA A 132 1.65 -2.51 31.01
N HIS A 133 2.00 -2.52 29.73
CA HIS A 133 3.30 -2.99 29.21
C HIS A 133 4.21 -1.87 28.68
N HIS A 134 3.77 -0.61 28.70
CA HIS A 134 4.61 0.56 28.43
C HIS A 134 4.87 1.33 29.74
N PRO A 135 6.10 1.28 30.31
CA PRO A 135 6.50 2.14 31.43
C PRO A 135 6.71 3.59 31.02
#